data_AF-A0AAW0PT15-F1
#
_entry.id   AF-A0AAW0PT15-F1
#
_cell.length_a   1.000
_cell.length_b   1.000
_cell.length_c   1.000
_cell.angle_alpha   90.00
_cell.angle_beta   90.00
_cell.angle_gamma   90.00
#
_symmetry.space_group_name_H-M   'P 1'
#
loop_
_entity.id
_entity.type
_entity.pdbx_description
1 polymer ?
#
loop_
_entity_poly.entity_id
_entity_poly.type
_entity_poly.pdbx_seq_one_letter_code
_entity_poly.pdbx_strand_id
1 'polypeptide(L)'
;MYALHTGELVTMLRGHYNNVDCCEFHPDYQELYSGGKDCNILAWVPVLRSPEEEEEVDNTKNNSAGGTSLNPAFQDAWSSDED
;
A
#
# COMPACT_ATOMS: atom_id res chain seq x y z
N MET A 1 -16.74 -3.16 3.80
CA MET A 1 -15.95 -2.08 4.44
C MET A 1 -16.42 -0.75 3.89
N TYR A 2 -16.74 0.20 4.75
CA TYR A 2 -17.27 1.51 4.37
C TYR A 2 -16.40 2.63 4.93
N ALA A 3 -16.25 3.71 4.18
CA ALA A 3 -15.61 4.92 4.65
C ALA A 3 -16.53 5.61 5.66
N LEU A 4 -16.04 5.87 6.88
CA LEU A 4 -16.86 6.41 7.97
C LEU A 4 -17.47 7.78 7.66
N HIS A 5 -16.70 8.65 7.00
CA HIS A 5 -17.10 10.04 6.75
C HIS A 5 -18.05 10.19 5.56
N THR A 6 -17.91 9.33 4.54
CA THR A 6 -18.66 9.43 3.29
C THR A 6 -19.74 8.37 3.16
N GLY A 7 -19.70 7.31 3.97
CA GLY A 7 -20.58 6.14 3.83
C GLY A 7 -20.32 5.34 2.54
N GLU A 8 -19.24 5.63 1.83
CA GLU A 8 -18.92 4.99 0.56
C GLU A 8 -18.40 3.57 0.79
N LEU A 9 -18.84 2.63 -0.06
CA LEU A 9 -18.35 1.25 -0.03
C LEU A 9 -16.91 1.22 -0.56
N VAL A 10 -15.95 0.98 0.34
CA VAL A 10 -14.52 0.87 -0.02
C VAL A 10 -14.22 -0.50 -0.63
N THR A 11 -14.70 -1.57 0.00
CA THR A 11 -14.48 -2.94 -0.49
C THR A 11 -15.48 -3.93 0.10
N MET A 12 -15.74 -5.00 -0.65
CA MET A 12 -16.47 -6.19 -0.19
C MET A 12 -15.51 -7.36 -0.05
N LEU A 13 -15.42 -7.90 1.17
CA LEU A 13 -14.66 -9.10 1.47
C LEU A 13 -15.50 -10.32 1.07
N ARG A 14 -15.19 -10.95 -0.06
CA ARG A 14 -15.89 -12.14 -0.57
C ARG A 14 -14.98 -13.35 -0.49
N GLY A 15 -15.45 -14.42 0.12
CA GLY A 15 -14.67 -15.65 0.27
C GLY A 15 -15.42 -16.79 0.94
N HIS A 16 -16.27 -16.50 1.92
CA HIS A 16 -17.10 -17.54 2.55
C HIS A 16 -18.09 -18.13 1.56
N TYR A 17 -18.25 -19.45 1.62
CA TYR A 17 -19.19 -20.20 0.78
C TYR A 17 -20.61 -20.26 1.39
N ASN A 18 -20.76 -19.78 2.62
CA ASN A 18 -22.02 -19.77 3.36
C ASN A 18 -22.12 -18.49 4.21
N ASN A 19 -23.23 -18.34 4.94
CA ASN A 19 -23.44 -17.22 5.86
C ASN A 19 -22.30 -17.12 6.88
N VAL A 20 -21.82 -15.88 7.06
CA VAL A 20 -20.89 -15.50 8.13
C VAL A 20 -21.70 -15.30 9.40
N ASP A 21 -21.30 -15.96 10.48
CA ASP A 21 -21.97 -15.89 11.78
C ASP A 21 -21.26 -14.94 12.75
N CYS A 22 -19.95 -14.72 12.59
CA CYS A 22 -19.16 -13.85 13.44
C CYS A 22 -17.97 -13.19 12.72
N CYS A 23 -17.50 -12.07 13.25
CA CYS A 23 -16.24 -11.45 12.89
C CYS A 23 -15.57 -10.75 14.08
N GLU A 24 -14.24 -10.72 14.10
CA GLU A 24 -13.42 -10.10 15.14
C GLU A 24 -12.25 -9.32 14.50
N PHE A 25 -12.00 -8.10 14.97
CA PHE A 25 -10.95 -7.24 14.43
C PHE A 25 -9.76 -7.15 15.38
N HIS A 26 -8.55 -7.40 14.88
CA HIS A 26 -7.31 -7.27 15.62
C HIS A 26 -6.66 -5.90 15.34
N PRO A 27 -6.63 -4.98 16.33
CA PRO A 27 -6.21 -3.59 16.09
C PRO A 27 -4.72 -3.45 15.76
N ASP A 28 -3.85 -4.25 16.38
CA ASP A 28 -2.40 -4.06 16.24
C ASP A 28 -1.87 -4.51 14.88
N TYR A 29 -2.52 -5.50 14.26
CA TYR A 29 -2.12 -6.04 12.96
C TYR A 29 -3.06 -5.60 11.82
N GLN A 30 -4.12 -4.84 12.14
CA GLN A 30 -5.16 -4.42 11.20
C GLN A 30 -5.81 -5.58 10.45
N GLU A 31 -5.93 -6.73 11.12
CA GLU A 31 -6.49 -7.95 10.55
C GLU A 31 -7.94 -8.13 10.97
N LEU A 32 -8.77 -8.65 10.06
CA LEU A 32 -10.14 -9.05 10.39
C LEU A 32 -10.25 -10.56 10.24
N TYR A 33 -10.82 -11.22 11.24
CA TYR A 33 -11.14 -12.63 11.21
C TYR A 33 -12.65 -12.79 11.05
N SER A 34 -13.08 -13.67 10.15
CA SER A 34 -14.50 -14.01 9.97
C SER A 34 -14.72 -15.51 10.00
N GLY A 35 -15.77 -15.94 10.69
CA GLY A 35 -16.19 -17.34 10.78
C GLY A 35 -17.58 -17.55 10.17
N GLY A 36 -17.72 -18.60 9.36
CA GLY A 36 -18.97 -18.91 8.66
C GLY A 36 -19.46 -20.33 8.85
N LYS A 37 -20.71 -20.57 8.42
CA LYS A 37 -21.35 -21.91 8.37
C LYS A 37 -20.72 -22.86 7.35
N ASP A 38 -19.76 -22.38 6.59
CA ASP A 38 -18.91 -23.19 5.71
C ASP A 38 -17.78 -23.89 6.48
N CYS A 39 -17.77 -23.79 7.81
CA CYS A 39 -16.74 -24.34 8.71
C CYS A 39 -15.35 -23.78 8.45
N ASN A 40 -15.26 -22.63 7.77
CA ASN A 40 -14.01 -21.94 7.49
C ASN A 40 -13.87 -20.70 8.36
N ILE A 41 -12.62 -20.36 8.66
CA ILE A 41 -12.24 -19.07 9.23
C ILE A 41 -11.36 -18.39 8.18
N LEU A 42 -11.73 -17.18 7.78
CA LEU A 42 -10.95 -16.37 6.85
C LEU A 42 -10.25 -15.25 7.61
N ALA A 43 -8.97 -15.06 7.31
CA ALA A 43 -8.16 -13.95 7.77
C ALA A 43 -8.03 -12.92 6.64
N TRP A 44 -8.47 -11.71 6.89
CA TRP A 44 -8.40 -10.59 5.97
C TRP A 44 -7.27 -9.67 6.42
N VAL A 45 -6.16 -9.73 5.71
CA VAL A 45 -4.96 -8.92 5.97
C VAL A 45 -4.90 -7.73 5.01
N PRO A 46 -4.39 -6.57 5.45
CA PRO A 46 -4.15 -5.45 4.56
C PRO A 46 -3.06 -5.79 3.55
N VAL A 47 -3.17 -5.27 2.33
CA VAL A 47 -2.11 -5.38 1.33
C VAL A 47 -0.96 -4.47 1.75
N LEU A 48 0.20 -5.06 2.04
CA LEU A 48 1.43 -4.30 2.18
C LEU A 48 1.75 -3.68 0.82
N ARG A 49 1.66 -2.35 0.70
CA ARG A 49 2.18 -1.66 -0.47
C ARG A 49 3.70 -1.77 -0.40
N SER A 50 4.30 -2.55 -1.29
CA SER A 50 5.74 -2.41 -1.55
C SER A 50 5.97 -1.01 -2.10
N PRO A 51 7.03 -0.30 -1.66
CA PRO A 51 7.35 1.04 -2.14
C PRO A 51 7.85 1.09 -3.59
N GLU A 52 7.52 0.13 -4.45
CA GLU A 52 8.27 -0.14 -5.69
C GLU A 52 7.61 0.35 -6.99
N GLU A 53 6.45 1.02 -6.98
CA GLU A 53 5.88 1.62 -8.20
C GLU A 53 5.25 2.99 -7.91
N GLU A 54 6.07 3.96 -7.51
CA GLU A 54 5.80 5.37 -7.81
C GLU A 54 6.26 5.65 -9.25
N GLU A 55 5.61 5.07 -10.27
CA GLU A 55 5.76 5.51 -11.66
C GLU A 55 4.62 6.46 -12.04
N GLU A 56 4.86 7.75 -11.76
CA GLU A 56 4.62 8.91 -12.62
C GLU A 56 3.69 8.71 -13.84
N VAL A 57 2.42 9.09 -13.74
CA VAL A 57 1.64 9.51 -14.93
C VAL A 57 0.69 10.66 -14.61
N ASP A 58 1.23 11.86 -14.41
CA ASP A 58 0.64 13.07 -14.99
C ASP A 58 1.74 14.06 -15.35
N ASN A 59 2.03 14.21 -16.64
CA ASN A 59 2.70 15.41 -17.12
C ASN A 59 2.27 15.76 -18.55
N THR A 60 1.00 16.14 -18.68
CA THR A 60 0.56 16.92 -19.84
C THR A 60 1.04 18.37 -19.69
N LYS A 61 2.13 18.69 -20.41
CA LYS A 61 2.68 20.03 -20.73
C LYS A 61 3.55 20.63 -19.60
N ASN A 62 4.83 20.96 -19.80
CA ASN A 62 5.27 22.19 -20.50
C ASN A 62 6.79 22.17 -20.84
N ASN A 63 7.11 22.55 -22.08
CA ASN A 63 8.28 23.31 -22.54
C ASN A 63 9.68 23.15 -21.90
N SER A 64 10.61 22.70 -22.76
CA SER A 64 11.92 23.29 -23.08
C SER A 64 12.80 23.89 -21.95
N ALA A 65 14.00 23.30 -21.89
CA ALA A 65 15.30 23.90 -21.53
C ALA A 65 15.64 24.07 -20.03
N GLY A 66 16.81 23.54 -19.67
CA GLY A 66 17.63 24.01 -18.55
C GLY A 66 17.66 23.05 -17.37
N GLY A 67 18.86 22.58 -17.02
CA GLY A 67 19.07 21.54 -16.03
C GLY A 67 18.83 21.94 -14.58
N THR A 68 18.69 20.94 -13.72
CA THR A 68 18.65 21.03 -12.27
C THR A 68 19.37 19.81 -11.70
N SER A 69 20.64 19.99 -11.35
CA SER A 69 21.10 20.13 -9.96
C SER A 69 20.88 18.85 -9.13
N LEU A 70 21.76 17.89 -9.38
CA LEU A 70 21.99 16.74 -8.52
C LEU A 70 22.67 17.22 -7.20
N ASN A 71 22.09 16.86 -6.04
CA ASN A 71 22.50 17.27 -4.69
C ASN A 71 23.99 16.90 -4.40
N PRO A 72 24.87 17.83 -4.01
CA PRO A 72 26.31 17.54 -3.85
C PRO A 72 26.65 16.50 -2.77
N ALA A 73 25.72 16.22 -1.85
CA ALA A 73 25.91 15.32 -0.72
C ALA A 73 26.13 13.84 -1.10
N PHE A 74 25.83 13.44 -2.34
CA PHE A 74 26.02 12.06 -2.82
C PHE A 74 27.26 11.87 -3.70
N GLN A 75 28.13 12.88 -3.78
CA GLN A 75 29.44 12.72 -4.42
C GLN A 75 30.44 12.26 -3.36
N ASP A 76 30.62 10.94 -3.24
CA ASP A 76 31.73 10.36 -2.49
C ASP A 76 33.04 10.66 -3.23
N ALA A 77 33.78 11.65 -2.73
CA ALA A 77 35.10 12.04 -3.25
C ALA A 77 36.25 11.16 -2.69
N TRP A 78 35.98 9.88 -2.42
CA TRP A 78 36.95 8.96 -1.82
C TRP A 78 37.54 8.00 -2.86
N SER A 79 38.54 8.52 -3.57
CA SER A 79 39.72 7.72 -3.96
C SER A 79 40.82 8.70 -4.33
N SER A 80 41.58 9.12 -3.32
CA SER A 80 42.86 9.78 -3.53
C SER A 80 43.95 8.71 -3.43
N ASP A 81 44.72 8.60 -4.52
CA ASP A 81 46.00 7.92 -4.67
C ASP A 81 46.87 7.94 -3.39
N GLU A 82 47.28 6.76 -2.90
CA GLU A 82 48.52 6.54 -2.14
C GLU A 82 49.10 5.15 -2.48
N ASP A 83 50.11 5.15 -3.38
CA ASP A 83 51.40 4.42 -3.43
C ASP A 83 51.89 4.16 -4.88
#